data_AF-A0A7C3MT12-F1
#
_entry.id   AF-A0A7C3MT12-F1
#
_cell.length_a   1.000
_cell.length_b   1.000
_cell.length_c   1.000
_cell.angle_alpha   90.00
_cell.angle_beta   90.00
_cell.angle_gamma   90.00
#
_symmetry.space_group_name_H-M   'P 1'
#
loop_
_entity.id
_entity.type
_entity.pdbx_description
1 polymer ?
#
loop_
_entity_poly.entity_id
_entity_poly.type
_entity_poly.pdbx_seq_one_letter_code
_entity_poly.pdbx_strand_id
1 'polypeptide(L)'
;MKKLIIIIAIIAVVLVVGSILALRFVTGSNNSKQEKPVLVPLNKEILTNLSSEGGIFHYIKVSVSLEVVNDSAAKIVEADMPRIRDEIISVFNGTKINELSTPAGIEQVKAKIVQRLNSLLNAKIVRKVLFTDMVVQ
;
A
#
# COMPACT_ATOMS: atom_id res chain seq x y z
N MET A 1 5.81 -6.57 65.03
CA MET A 1 5.78 -7.72 64.09
C MET A 1 4.69 -7.61 63.02
N LYS A 2 3.40 -7.39 63.37
CA LYS A 2 2.29 -7.26 62.39
C LYS A 2 2.49 -6.18 61.31
N LYS A 3 3.05 -5.02 61.66
CA LYS A 3 3.33 -3.92 60.71
C LYS A 3 4.39 -4.28 59.65
N LEU A 4 5.35 -5.16 59.99
CA LEU A 4 6.42 -5.58 59.08
C LEU A 4 5.90 -6.55 58.01
N ILE A 5 4.98 -7.45 58.40
CA ILE A 5 4.34 -8.42 57.51
C ILE A 5 3.47 -7.70 56.45
N ILE A 6 2.77 -6.64 56.85
CA ILE A 6 1.93 -5.84 55.94
C ILE A 6 2.79 -5.13 54.88
N ILE A 7 3.94 -4.58 55.25
CA ILE A 7 4.85 -3.91 54.32
C ILE A 7 5.42 -4.89 53.29
N ILE A 8 5.82 -6.09 53.72
CA ILE A 8 6.34 -7.15 52.84
C ILE A 8 5.25 -7.60 51.84
N ALA A 9 4.00 -7.73 52.31
CA ALA A 9 2.88 -8.10 51.45
C ALA A 9 2.61 -7.04 50.36
N ILE A 10 2.70 -5.75 50.70
CA ILE A 10 2.51 -4.65 49.74
C ILE A 10 3.63 -4.65 48.69
N ILE A 11 4.88 -4.83 49.10
CA ILE A 11 6.03 -4.88 48.18
C ILE A 11 5.92 -6.08 47.23
N ALA A 12 5.49 -7.24 47.73
CA ALA A 12 5.27 -8.42 46.90
C ALA A 12 4.19 -8.18 45.84
N VAL A 13 3.09 -7.51 46.19
CA VAL A 13 2.03 -7.16 45.23
C VAL A 13 2.53 -6.18 44.18
N VAL A 14 3.30 -5.15 44.56
CA VAL A 14 3.86 -4.18 43.61
C VAL A 14 4.85 -4.85 42.64
N LEU A 15 5.67 -5.78 43.11
CA LEU A 15 6.59 -6.54 42.25
C LEU A 15 5.85 -7.44 41.27
N VAL A 16 4.78 -8.11 41.69
CA VAL A 16 3.98 -8.97 40.80
C VAL A 16 3.27 -8.13 39.73
N VAL A 17 2.64 -7.02 40.12
CA VAL A 17 1.95 -6.11 39.18
C VAL A 17 2.95 -5.46 38.21
N GLY A 18 4.10 -5.01 38.71
CA GLY A 18 5.18 -4.45 37.89
C GLY A 18 5.74 -5.47 36.89
N SER A 19 5.89 -6.73 37.29
CA SER A 19 6.37 -7.82 36.43
C SER A 19 5.40 -8.12 35.28
N ILE A 20 4.10 -8.13 35.55
CA ILE A 20 3.06 -8.38 34.52
C ILE A 20 3.03 -7.23 33.50
N LEU A 21 3.15 -5.98 33.96
CA LEU A 21 3.20 -4.81 33.07
C LEU A 21 4.48 -4.77 32.22
N ALA A 22 5.64 -5.09 32.82
CA ALA A 22 6.90 -5.19 32.09
C ALA A 22 6.87 -6.29 31.02
N LEU A 23 6.27 -7.45 31.33
CA LEU A 23 6.07 -8.53 30.36
C LEU A 23 5.20 -8.09 29.18
N ARG A 24 4.10 -7.36 29.43
CA ARG A 24 3.23 -6.81 28.36
C ARG A 24 3.95 -5.77 27.50
N PHE A 25 4.87 -4.99 28.09
CA PHE A 25 5.66 -4.00 27.35
C PHE A 25 6.77 -4.65 26.51
N VAL A 26 7.44 -5.69 27.03
CA VAL A 26 8.52 -6.40 26.35
C VAL A 26 7.99 -7.35 25.27
N THR A 27 6.85 -8.00 25.48
CA THR A 27 6.20 -8.85 24.46
C THR A 27 5.48 -8.06 23.36
N GLY A 28 5.39 -6.73 23.50
CA GLY A 28 4.90 -5.80 22.47
C GLY A 28 5.91 -5.47 21.37
N SER A 29 7.11 -6.08 21.37
CA SER A 29 8.05 -5.96 20.26
C SER A 29 7.56 -6.81 19.09
N ASN A 30 6.70 -6.21 18.27
CA ASN A 30 6.29 -6.71 16.97
C ASN A 30 7.51 -7.25 16.20
N ASN A 31 7.55 -8.57 16.02
CA ASN A 31 8.39 -9.20 15.01
C ASN A 31 7.87 -8.78 13.64
N SER A 32 8.23 -7.58 13.21
CA SER A 32 8.07 -7.15 11.83
C SER A 32 9.01 -8.01 11.00
N LYS A 33 8.50 -9.16 10.52
CA LYS A 33 9.07 -9.88 9.38
C LYS A 33 9.41 -8.82 8.34
N GLN A 34 10.69 -8.69 8.04
CA GLN A 34 11.20 -7.65 7.17
C GLN A 34 10.70 -7.97 5.75
N GLU A 35 9.55 -7.40 5.40
CA GLU A 35 8.90 -7.55 4.11
C GLU A 35 9.81 -6.96 3.03
N LYS A 36 10.40 -7.84 2.21
CA LYS A 36 11.25 -7.45 1.07
C LYS A 36 10.33 -7.06 -0.09
N PRO A 37 10.36 -5.80 -0.56
CA PRO A 37 9.51 -5.38 -1.64
C PRO A 37 9.80 -6.15 -2.92
N VAL A 38 8.75 -6.49 -3.67
CA VAL A 38 8.84 -7.20 -4.94
C VAL A 38 8.23 -6.32 -6.03
N LEU A 39 8.86 -6.28 -7.21
CA LEU A 39 8.32 -5.60 -8.37
C LEU A 39 7.58 -6.59 -9.26
N VAL A 40 6.30 -6.32 -9.52
CA VAL A 40 5.44 -7.11 -10.39
C VAL A 40 5.12 -6.27 -11.64
N PRO A 41 5.77 -6.51 -12.78
CA PRO A 41 5.46 -5.81 -14.02
C PRO A 41 4.10 -6.27 -14.57
N LEU A 42 3.33 -5.34 -15.13
CA LEU A 42 2.20 -5.72 -15.96
C LEU A 42 2.74 -6.35 -17.25
N ASN A 43 2.18 -7.50 -17.62
CA ASN A 43 2.62 -8.27 -18.78
C ASN A 43 2.45 -7.55 -20.14
N LYS A 44 1.65 -6.48 -20.20
CA LYS A 44 1.38 -5.70 -21.40
C LYS A 44 1.21 -4.22 -21.06
N GLU A 45 1.65 -3.34 -21.95
CA GLU A 45 1.34 -1.91 -21.89
C GLU A 45 -0.18 -1.67 -21.89
N ILE A 46 -0.62 -0.63 -21.19
CA ILE A 46 -2.01 -0.15 -21.19
C ILE A 46 -2.13 0.94 -22.25
N LEU A 47 -3.04 0.75 -23.20
CA LEU A 47 -3.47 1.79 -24.15
C LEU A 47 -4.94 2.08 -23.86
N THR A 48 -5.25 3.30 -23.44
CA THR A 48 -6.62 3.69 -23.09
C THR A 48 -6.85 5.19 -23.26
N ASN A 49 -8.10 5.61 -23.13
CA ASN A 49 -8.49 7.00 -23.28
C ASN A 49 -8.29 7.75 -21.95
N LEU A 50 -8.18 9.07 -22.07
CA LEU A 50 -8.23 9.98 -20.94
C LEU A 50 -9.59 10.67 -20.88
N SER A 51 -9.88 11.28 -19.74
CA SER A 51 -11.06 12.12 -19.59
C SER A 51 -10.97 13.28 -20.58
N SER A 52 -12.01 13.41 -21.41
CA SER A 52 -12.08 14.37 -22.51
C SER A 52 -13.06 15.48 -22.16
N GLU A 53 -12.65 16.73 -22.36
CA GLU A 53 -13.51 17.91 -22.24
C GLU A 53 -13.58 18.61 -23.60
N GLY A 54 -14.77 19.12 -23.97
CA GLY A 54 -14.93 19.90 -25.21
C GLY A 54 -14.77 19.11 -26.51
N GLY A 55 -14.85 17.77 -26.48
CA GLY A 55 -14.81 16.92 -27.68
C GLY A 55 -13.42 16.60 -28.21
N ILE A 56 -12.35 17.00 -27.50
CA ILE A 56 -10.98 16.61 -27.81
C ILE A 56 -10.66 15.31 -27.08
N PHE A 57 -10.42 14.25 -27.85
CA PHE A 57 -10.07 12.95 -27.30
C PHE A 57 -8.56 12.83 -27.11
N HIS A 58 -8.18 12.45 -25.90
CA HIS A 58 -6.79 12.14 -25.56
C HIS A 58 -6.65 10.67 -25.19
N TYR A 59 -5.46 10.11 -25.43
CA TYR A 59 -5.12 8.75 -25.04
C TYR A 59 -3.77 8.69 -24.36
N ILE A 60 -3.57 7.61 -23.61
CA ILE A 60 -2.33 7.28 -22.95
C ILE A 60 -1.90 5.88 -23.33
N LYS A 61 -0.61 5.72 -23.61
CA LYS A 61 0.06 4.42 -23.66
C LYS A 61 1.09 4.35 -22.55
N VAL A 62 0.99 3.36 -21.66
CA VAL A 62 1.83 3.28 -20.46
C VAL A 62 2.21 1.85 -20.09
N SER A 63 3.48 1.64 -19.78
CA SER A 63 4.00 0.42 -19.15
C SER A 63 4.05 0.63 -17.63
N VAL A 64 3.48 -0.32 -16.88
CA VAL A 64 3.28 -0.19 -15.43
C VAL A 64 3.93 -1.36 -14.69
N SER A 65 4.57 -1.08 -13.57
CA SER A 65 5.04 -2.07 -12.60
C SER A 65 4.53 -1.73 -11.20
N LEU A 66 4.13 -2.74 -10.45
CA LEU A 66 3.63 -2.59 -9.08
C LEU A 66 4.73 -3.00 -8.09
N GLU A 67 5.08 -2.12 -7.15
CA GLU A 67 5.90 -2.50 -5.99
C GLU A 67 4.96 -3.01 -4.90
N VAL A 68 5.09 -4.29 -4.53
CA VAL A 68 4.29 -4.93 -3.49
C VAL A 68 5.15 -5.26 -2.27
N VAL A 69 4.49 -5.48 -1.13
CA VAL A 69 5.17 -5.66 0.15
C VAL A 69 6.09 -6.90 0.20
N ASN A 70 5.71 -8.02 -0.42
CA ASN A 70 6.46 -9.29 -0.37
C ASN A 70 6.01 -10.27 -1.47
N ASP A 71 6.64 -11.46 -1.54
CA ASP A 71 6.32 -12.51 -2.52
C ASP A 71 4.88 -13.06 -2.42
N SER A 72 4.30 -13.09 -1.21
CA SER A 72 2.90 -13.52 -1.03
C SER A 72 1.94 -12.51 -1.65
N ALA A 73 2.22 -11.22 -1.50
CA ALA A 73 1.48 -10.16 -2.16
C ALA A 73 1.64 -10.20 -3.68
N ALA A 74 2.84 -10.55 -4.18
CA ALA A 74 3.07 -10.70 -5.61
C ALA A 74 2.15 -11.75 -6.23
N LYS A 75 2.02 -12.93 -5.58
CA LYS A 75 1.10 -13.99 -6.03
C LYS A 75 -0.36 -13.55 -6.05
N ILE A 76 -0.80 -12.77 -5.07
CA ILE A 76 -2.17 -12.22 -5.04
C ILE A 76 -2.39 -11.27 -6.22
N VAL A 77 -1.45 -10.36 -6.44
CA VAL A 77 -1.50 -9.39 -7.55
C VAL A 77 -1.48 -10.10 -8.92
N GLU A 78 -0.60 -11.09 -9.10
CA GLU A 78 -0.52 -11.88 -10.34
C GLU A 78 -1.81 -12.65 -10.61
N ALA A 79 -2.39 -13.26 -9.58
CA ALA A 79 -3.66 -13.99 -9.70
C ALA A 79 -4.84 -13.08 -10.07
N ASP A 80 -4.79 -11.80 -9.66
CA ASP A 80 -5.87 -10.83 -9.88
C ASP A 80 -5.57 -9.78 -10.97
N MET A 81 -4.55 -10.04 -11.79
CA MET A 81 -4.04 -9.10 -12.80
C MET A 81 -5.12 -8.53 -13.74
N PRO A 82 -6.15 -9.30 -14.21
CA PRO A 82 -7.20 -8.74 -15.06
C PRO A 82 -8.00 -7.61 -14.37
N ARG A 83 -8.39 -7.78 -13.09
CA ARG A 83 -9.13 -6.77 -12.34
C ARG A 83 -8.25 -5.57 -11.98
N ILE A 84 -6.98 -5.82 -11.64
CA ILE A 84 -5.99 -4.77 -11.41
C ILE A 84 -5.80 -3.90 -12.65
N ARG A 85 -5.68 -4.53 -13.83
CA ARG A 85 -5.54 -3.82 -15.10
C ARG A 85 -6.78 -2.99 -15.43
N ASP A 86 -7.97 -3.55 -15.25
CA ASP A 86 -9.24 -2.85 -15.45
C ASP A 86 -9.35 -1.61 -14.53
N GLU A 87 -8.96 -1.75 -13.27
CA GLU A 87 -8.96 -0.65 -12.31
C GLU A 87 -7.98 0.48 -12.72
N ILE A 88 -6.79 0.14 -13.20
CA ILE A 88 -5.83 1.13 -13.72
C ILE A 88 -6.41 1.85 -14.96
N ILE A 89 -7.04 1.11 -15.87
CA ILE A 89 -7.72 1.67 -17.05
C ILE A 89 -8.82 2.65 -16.62
N SER A 90 -9.64 2.26 -15.64
CA SER A 90 -10.70 3.09 -15.08
C SER A 90 -10.17 4.39 -14.50
N VAL A 91 -9.03 4.33 -13.79
CA VAL A 91 -8.35 5.54 -13.28
C VAL A 91 -7.94 6.47 -14.43
N PHE A 92 -7.35 5.95 -15.51
CA PHE A 92 -6.93 6.77 -16.65
C PHE A 92 -8.11 7.38 -17.40
N ASN A 93 -9.19 6.62 -17.62
CA ASN A 93 -10.42 7.14 -18.24
C ASN A 93 -11.03 8.31 -17.46
N GLY A 94 -10.81 8.38 -16.14
CA GLY A 94 -11.23 9.47 -15.28
C GLY A 94 -10.15 10.54 -15.01
N THR A 95 -8.98 10.46 -15.67
CA THR A 95 -7.86 11.40 -15.49
C THR A 95 -7.80 12.36 -16.67
N LYS A 96 -7.62 13.65 -16.40
CA LYS A 96 -7.48 14.69 -17.43
C LYS A 96 -6.03 14.82 -17.91
N ILE A 97 -5.82 15.30 -19.13
CA ILE A 97 -4.48 15.46 -19.71
C ILE A 97 -3.56 16.40 -18.89
N ASN A 98 -4.11 17.44 -18.28
CA ASN A 98 -3.34 18.38 -17.45
C ASN A 98 -2.79 17.72 -16.16
N GLU A 99 -3.46 16.69 -15.62
CA GLU A 99 -2.97 15.90 -14.49
C GLU A 99 -1.73 15.07 -14.86
N LEU A 100 -1.53 14.76 -16.15
CA LEU A 100 -0.37 14.02 -16.65
C LEU A 100 0.72 14.91 -17.23
N SER A 101 0.51 16.23 -17.24
CA SER A 101 1.42 17.21 -17.85
C SER A 101 2.57 17.63 -16.94
N THR A 102 2.54 17.27 -15.66
CA THR A 102 3.58 17.64 -14.67
C THR A 102 4.03 16.45 -13.85
N PRO A 103 5.29 16.42 -13.37
CA PRO A 103 5.76 15.34 -12.49
C PRO A 103 4.90 15.16 -11.23
N ALA A 104 4.46 16.27 -10.62
CA ALA A 104 3.62 16.23 -9.43
C ALA A 104 2.25 15.59 -9.71
N GLY A 105 1.62 15.93 -10.84
CA GLY A 105 0.35 15.33 -11.25
C GLY A 105 0.49 13.84 -11.57
N ILE A 106 1.58 13.43 -12.22
CA ILE A 106 1.89 12.01 -12.45
C ILE A 106 2.00 11.24 -11.13
N GLU A 107 2.68 11.81 -10.12
CA GLU A 107 2.77 11.19 -8.79
C GLU A 107 1.40 11.12 -8.08
N GLN A 108 0.54 12.12 -8.27
CA GLN A 108 -0.84 12.06 -7.77
C GLN A 108 -1.65 10.94 -8.43
N VAL A 109 -1.52 10.76 -9.75
CA VAL A 109 -2.18 9.66 -10.47
C VAL A 109 -1.65 8.31 -9.99
N LYS A 110 -0.34 8.14 -9.82
CA LYS A 110 0.25 6.91 -9.24
C LYS A 110 -0.29 6.63 -7.84
N ALA A 111 -0.36 7.64 -6.97
CA ALA A 111 -0.91 7.49 -5.62
C ALA A 111 -2.40 7.10 -5.63
N LYS A 112 -3.19 7.70 -6.52
CA LYS A 112 -4.60 7.34 -6.75
C LYS A 112 -4.73 5.88 -7.18
N ILE A 113 -3.90 5.40 -8.10
CA ILE A 113 -3.88 3.98 -8.50
C ILE A 113 -3.56 3.09 -7.29
N VAL A 114 -2.50 3.40 -6.51
CA VAL A 114 -2.15 2.63 -5.30
C VAL A 114 -3.34 2.52 -4.35
N GLN A 115 -4.05 3.64 -4.10
CA GLN A 115 -5.23 3.65 -3.24
C GLN A 115 -6.34 2.75 -3.79
N ARG A 116 -6.65 2.86 -5.09
CA ARG A 116 -7.71 2.09 -5.76
C ARG A 116 -7.40 0.60 -5.78
N LEU A 117 -6.15 0.22 -6.06
CA LEU A 117 -5.72 -1.18 -6.04
C LEU A 117 -5.76 -1.80 -4.65
N ASN A 118 -5.32 -1.08 -3.61
CA ASN A 118 -5.42 -1.59 -2.25
C ASN A 118 -6.88 -1.72 -1.78
N SER A 119 -7.77 -0.83 -2.26
CA SER A 119 -9.21 -0.94 -2.01
C SER A 119 -9.81 -2.16 -2.73
N LEU A 120 -9.46 -2.38 -4.00
CA LEU A 120 -9.89 -3.53 -4.80
C LEU A 120 -9.48 -4.85 -4.13
N LEU A 121 -8.23 -4.93 -3.67
CA LEU A 121 -7.65 -6.13 -3.06
C LEU A 121 -8.05 -6.31 -1.59
N ASN A 122 -8.76 -5.34 -1.00
CA ASN A 122 -9.09 -5.30 0.43
C ASN A 122 -7.87 -5.51 1.35
N ALA A 123 -6.70 -5.07 0.91
CA ALA A 123 -5.43 -5.28 1.60
C ALA A 123 -4.42 -4.19 1.22
N LYS A 124 -3.60 -3.74 2.18
CA LYS A 124 -2.54 -2.75 1.95
C LYS A 124 -1.24 -3.40 1.46
N ILE A 125 -1.30 -4.06 0.29
CA ILE A 125 -0.17 -4.84 -0.24
C ILE A 125 0.55 -4.19 -1.41
N VAL A 126 -0.08 -3.22 -2.09
CA VAL A 126 0.55 -2.40 -3.14
C VAL A 126 1.15 -1.16 -2.48
N ARG A 127 2.47 -0.99 -2.59
CA ARG A 127 3.21 0.14 -2.01
C ARG A 127 3.35 1.30 -2.98
N LYS A 128 3.71 1.00 -4.22
CA LYS A 128 3.95 2.00 -5.26
C LYS A 128 3.54 1.48 -6.63
N VAL A 129 3.27 2.43 -7.52
CA VAL A 129 3.05 2.21 -8.95
C VAL A 129 4.18 2.92 -9.68
N LEU A 130 4.88 2.20 -10.55
CA LEU A 130 5.93 2.73 -11.39
C LEU A 130 5.41 2.78 -12.82
N PHE A 131 5.58 3.93 -13.47
CA PHE A 131 5.41 4.04 -14.92
C PHE A 131 6.80 3.94 -15.53
N THR A 132 7.07 2.86 -16.26
CA THR A 132 8.40 2.60 -16.84
C THR A 132 8.55 3.20 -18.23
N ASP A 133 7.44 3.28 -18.97
CA ASP A 133 7.33 3.98 -20.25
C ASP A 133 5.97 4.64 -20.33
N MET A 134 5.89 5.84 -20.88
CA MET A 134 4.62 6.54 -21.05
C MET A 134 4.66 7.53 -22.22
N VAL A 135 3.57 7.58 -22.99
CA VAL A 135 3.27 8.64 -23.96
C VAL A 135 1.80 9.04 -23.82
N VAL A 136 1.56 10.34 -23.90
CA VAL A 136 0.22 10.96 -23.82
C VAL A 136 0.02 11.82 -25.06
N GLN A 137 -1.15 11.73 -25.69
CA GLN A 137 -1.51 12.50 -26.88
C GLN A 137 -2.97 12.94 -26.83
#